data_AF-X1MMT2-F1
#
_entry.id   AF-X1MMT2-F1
#
_cell.length_a   1.000
_cell.length_b   1.000
_cell.length_c   1.000
_cell.angle_alpha   90.00
_cell.angle_beta   90.00
_cell.angle_gamma   90.00
#
_symmetry.space_group_name_H-M   'P 1'
#
loop_
_entity.id
_entity.type
_entity.pdbx_description
1 polymer ?
#
loop_
_entity_poly.entity_id
_entity_poly.type
_entity_poly.pdbx_seq_one_letter_code
_entity_poly.pdbx_strand_id
1 'polypeptide(L)'
;ESFSISVGLINVADSMAAIKKVVFDEKRVTMKQLIKILDKNWEGHEELRQIMLAAPKFGNDDDYVDMIANDIHHRTEEVVEQFSDTYGSGFHLDGSAVSASYGLSLDTPATPDGRKDGDGFADGSISPMLGMDADGPTAVLKSCSKIDTLQTYNHLLNQKFLPHFLEGENRETFYNYIKSWADFGIPHIQFNVVSRDMLLDAQEHPEKHRSLIVRVVGYSAYFADLSKGLQDHIIERTEQAFAG
;
A
#
# COMPACT_ATOMS: atom_id res chain seq x y z
N GLU A 1 20.90 6.12 16.10
CA GLU A 1 20.26 5.43 14.97
C GLU A 1 19.86 6.47 13.93
N SER A 2 20.06 6.13 12.67
CA SER A 2 19.68 6.94 11.52
C SER A 2 18.65 6.17 10.68
N PHE A 3 17.83 6.86 9.90
CA PHE A 3 16.73 6.24 9.16
C PHE A 3 16.85 6.49 7.66
N SER A 4 16.49 5.46 6.89
CA SER A 4 16.36 5.50 5.43
C SER A 4 14.90 5.28 5.05
N ILE A 5 14.34 6.19 4.26
CA ILE A 5 12.94 6.09 3.84
C ILE A 5 12.78 4.96 2.82
N SER A 6 11.94 3.99 3.12
CA SER A 6 11.52 2.95 2.17
C SER A 6 10.22 3.34 1.47
N VAL A 7 10.15 3.09 0.17
CA VAL A 7 8.98 3.37 -0.65
C VAL A 7 8.72 2.20 -1.58
N GLY A 8 7.46 1.77 -1.69
CA GLY A 8 7.03 0.77 -2.68
C GLY A 8 7.41 -0.68 -2.37
N LEU A 9 7.75 -1.02 -1.11
CA LEU A 9 8.09 -2.41 -0.74
C LEU A 9 6.95 -3.40 -1.03
N ILE A 10 5.69 -2.99 -0.84
CA ILE A 10 4.52 -3.81 -1.20
C ILE A 10 4.40 -3.99 -2.72
N ASN A 11 4.67 -2.97 -3.52
CA ASN A 11 4.70 -3.11 -4.98
C ASN A 11 5.79 -4.09 -5.44
N VAL A 12 6.94 -4.11 -4.77
CA VAL A 12 7.98 -5.12 -5.02
C VAL A 12 7.47 -6.51 -4.63
N ALA A 13 6.81 -6.66 -3.49
CA ALA A 13 6.26 -7.94 -3.05
C ALA A 13 5.22 -8.50 -4.01
N ASP A 14 4.23 -7.69 -4.38
CA ASP A 14 3.19 -8.07 -5.35
C ASP A 14 3.80 -8.37 -6.72
N SER A 15 4.84 -7.63 -7.14
CA SER A 15 5.56 -7.90 -8.39
C SER A 15 6.30 -9.24 -8.34
N MET A 16 6.98 -9.54 -7.23
CA MET A 16 7.71 -10.79 -7.05
C MET A 16 6.76 -11.98 -6.96
N ALA A 17 5.61 -11.83 -6.30
CA ALA A 17 4.54 -12.83 -6.26
C ALA A 17 3.97 -13.09 -7.67
N ALA A 18 3.66 -12.04 -8.42
CA ALA A 18 3.16 -12.15 -9.80
C ALA A 18 4.19 -12.82 -10.73
N ILE A 19 5.46 -12.42 -10.66
CA ILE A 19 6.55 -13.08 -11.41
C ILE A 19 6.62 -14.56 -11.04
N LYS A 20 6.71 -14.88 -9.74
CA LYS A 20 6.86 -16.26 -9.27
C LYS A 20 5.71 -17.12 -9.80
N LYS A 21 4.47 -16.65 -9.67
CA LYS A 21 3.28 -17.39 -10.10
C LYS A 21 3.19 -17.51 -11.62
N VAL A 22 3.19 -16.39 -12.33
CA VAL A 22 2.82 -16.37 -13.76
C VAL A 22 3.98 -16.80 -14.65
N VAL A 23 5.21 -16.46 -14.29
CA VAL A 23 6.40 -16.75 -15.10
C VAL A 23 7.01 -18.11 -14.75
N PHE A 24 7.16 -18.41 -13.47
CA PHE A 24 7.89 -19.61 -13.04
C PHE A 24 6.97 -20.81 -12.74
N ASP A 25 5.92 -20.60 -11.97
CA ASP A 25 5.01 -21.68 -11.57
C ASP A 25 4.09 -22.09 -12.74
N GLU A 26 3.44 -21.12 -13.40
CA GLU A 26 2.46 -21.36 -14.47
C GLU A 26 3.04 -21.25 -15.89
N LYS A 27 4.22 -20.64 -16.05
CA LYS A 27 4.94 -20.49 -17.33
C LYS A 27 4.09 -19.89 -18.45
N ARG A 28 3.22 -18.93 -18.13
CA ARG A 28 2.33 -18.24 -19.09
C ARG A 28 3.10 -17.30 -20.02
N VAL A 29 4.23 -16.78 -19.54
CA VAL A 29 5.13 -15.88 -20.26
C VAL A 29 6.56 -16.13 -19.76
N THR A 30 7.57 -15.91 -20.60
CA THR A 30 8.97 -15.95 -20.14
C THR A 30 9.40 -14.60 -19.55
N MET A 31 10.40 -14.58 -18.66
CA MET A 31 10.94 -13.30 -18.13
C MET A 31 11.37 -12.34 -19.25
N LYS A 32 11.99 -12.85 -20.32
CA LYS A 32 12.42 -12.05 -21.46
C LYS A 32 11.26 -11.41 -22.22
N GLN A 33 10.12 -12.11 -22.32
CA GLN A 33 8.91 -11.55 -22.91
C GLN A 33 8.28 -10.53 -21.98
N LEU A 34 8.17 -10.84 -20.68
CA LEU A 34 7.60 -9.92 -19.69
C LEU A 34 8.35 -8.58 -19.68
N ILE A 35 9.68 -8.58 -19.64
CA ILE A 35 10.48 -7.34 -19.68
C ILE A 35 10.13 -6.49 -20.92
N LYS A 36 10.07 -7.11 -22.11
CA LYS A 36 9.70 -6.40 -23.35
C LYS A 36 8.27 -5.85 -23.34
N ILE A 37 7.36 -6.49 -22.61
CA ILE A 37 5.97 -6.05 -22.46
C ILE A 37 5.92 -4.84 -21.52
N LEU A 38 6.68 -4.87 -20.43
CA LEU A 38 6.81 -3.76 -19.47
C LEU A 38 7.47 -2.54 -20.11
N ASP A 39 8.51 -2.74 -20.93
CA ASP A 39 9.17 -1.66 -21.72
C ASP A 39 8.19 -0.92 -22.63
N LYS A 40 7.05 -1.53 -22.97
CA LYS A 40 5.97 -0.96 -23.78
C LYS A 40 4.73 -0.63 -22.97
N ASN A 41 4.84 -0.53 -21.64
CA ASN A 41 3.75 -0.20 -20.75
C ASN A 41 2.48 -1.05 -21.00
N TRP A 42 2.66 -2.37 -21.15
CA TRP A 42 1.58 -3.34 -21.43
C TRP A 42 0.85 -3.18 -22.76
N GLU A 43 1.33 -2.34 -23.69
CA GLU A 43 0.71 -2.12 -25.00
C GLU A 43 0.52 -3.45 -25.77
N GLY A 44 -0.73 -3.76 -26.12
CA GLY A 44 -1.10 -4.99 -26.84
C GLY A 44 -1.11 -6.27 -25.97
N HIS A 45 -0.89 -6.15 -24.66
CA HIS A 45 -0.76 -7.30 -23.74
C HIS A 45 -1.66 -7.18 -22.50
N GLU A 46 -2.82 -6.53 -22.65
CA GLU A 46 -3.77 -6.31 -21.57
C GLU A 46 -4.25 -7.61 -20.91
N GLU A 47 -4.45 -8.68 -21.69
CA GLU A 47 -4.83 -9.99 -21.13
C GLU A 47 -3.78 -10.51 -20.13
N LEU A 48 -2.49 -10.40 -20.47
CA LEU A 48 -1.42 -10.79 -19.56
C LEU A 48 -1.36 -9.86 -18.34
N ARG A 49 -1.57 -8.55 -18.53
CA ARG A 49 -1.63 -7.59 -17.42
C ARG A 49 -2.73 -7.98 -16.43
N GLN A 50 -3.92 -8.34 -16.90
CA GLN A 50 -5.02 -8.79 -16.04
C GLN A 50 -4.67 -10.09 -15.29
N ILE A 51 -3.95 -11.02 -15.92
CA ILE A 51 -3.45 -12.23 -15.24
C ILE A 51 -2.45 -11.87 -14.12
N MET A 52 -1.58 -10.89 -14.35
CA MET A 52 -0.59 -10.42 -13.35
C MET A 52 -1.25 -9.62 -12.22
N LEU A 53 -2.30 -8.85 -12.51
CA LEU A 53 -3.15 -8.18 -11.52
C LEU A 53 -3.91 -9.19 -10.65
N ALA A 54 -4.36 -10.31 -11.23
CA ALA A 54 -5.08 -11.37 -10.52
C ALA A 54 -4.15 -12.35 -9.75
N ALA A 55 -2.83 -12.19 -9.84
CA ALA A 55 -1.92 -12.93 -8.97
C ALA A 55 -2.11 -12.51 -7.50
N PRO A 56 -1.76 -13.36 -6.51
CA PRO A 56 -1.86 -13.02 -5.09
C PRO A 56 -1.32 -11.63 -4.76
N LYS A 57 -2.09 -10.85 -3.99
CA LYS A 57 -1.76 -9.48 -3.56
C LYS A 57 -1.74 -9.39 -2.05
N PHE A 58 -0.76 -8.65 -1.54
CA PHE A 58 -0.63 -8.40 -0.11
C PHE A 58 -1.88 -7.72 0.46
N GLY A 59 -2.26 -8.07 1.69
CA GLY A 59 -3.44 -7.51 2.37
C GLY A 59 -4.68 -8.42 2.37
N ASN A 60 -4.54 -9.65 1.91
CA ASN A 60 -5.64 -10.62 1.75
C ASN A 60 -5.46 -11.87 2.64
N ASP A 61 -4.57 -11.84 3.64
CA ASP A 61 -4.22 -13.00 4.47
C ASP A 61 -3.74 -14.22 3.64
N ASP A 62 -3.07 -13.98 2.51
CA ASP A 62 -2.53 -15.01 1.61
C ASP A 62 -1.01 -15.19 1.85
N ASP A 63 -0.65 -16.33 2.47
CA ASP A 63 0.73 -16.68 2.78
C ASP A 63 1.66 -16.67 1.55
N TYR A 64 1.15 -16.88 0.33
CA TYR A 64 1.97 -16.89 -0.88
C TYR A 64 2.68 -15.55 -1.10
N VAL A 65 1.96 -14.44 -0.90
CA VAL A 65 2.46 -13.08 -1.10
C VAL A 65 2.90 -12.44 0.21
N ASP A 66 2.24 -12.77 1.32
CA ASP A 66 2.58 -12.22 2.63
C ASP A 66 3.99 -12.63 3.08
N MET A 67 4.38 -13.89 2.84
CA MET A 67 5.74 -14.34 3.15
C MET A 67 6.80 -13.73 2.22
N ILE A 68 6.44 -13.45 0.96
CA ILE A 68 7.31 -12.72 0.03
C ILE A 68 7.49 -11.27 0.52
N ALA A 69 6.41 -10.63 0.99
CA ALA A 69 6.47 -9.29 1.57
C ALA A 69 7.34 -9.28 2.83
N ASN A 70 7.18 -10.24 3.74
CA ASN A 70 8.01 -10.39 4.92
C ASN A 70 9.51 -10.52 4.55
N ASP A 71 9.84 -11.39 3.59
CA ASP A 71 11.21 -11.61 3.14
C ASP A 71 11.81 -10.34 2.50
N ILE A 72 11.04 -9.60 1.71
CA ILE A 72 11.51 -8.35 1.09
C ILE A 72 11.83 -7.29 2.15
N HIS A 73 10.97 -7.14 3.17
CA HIS A 73 11.22 -6.17 4.24
C HIS A 73 12.51 -6.52 5.01
N HIS A 74 12.66 -7.77 5.42
CA HIS A 74 13.86 -8.23 6.15
C HIS A 74 15.13 -8.07 5.33
N ARG A 75 15.14 -8.53 4.08
CA ARG A 75 16.33 -8.41 3.23
C ARG A 75 16.69 -6.97 2.90
N THR A 76 15.70 -6.08 2.84
CA THR A 76 15.96 -4.66 2.63
C THR A 76 16.58 -4.05 3.89
N GLU A 77 16.07 -4.38 5.08
CA GLU A 77 16.65 -3.96 6.36
C GLU A 77 18.09 -4.47 6.51
N GLU A 78 18.33 -5.76 6.28
CA GLU A 78 19.67 -6.39 6.35
C GLU A 78 20.71 -5.67 5.46
N VAL A 79 20.28 -5.09 4.35
CA VAL A 79 21.14 -4.28 3.47
C VAL A 79 21.36 -2.90 4.06
N VAL A 80 20.31 -2.26 4.57
CA VAL A 80 20.36 -0.91 5.13
C VAL A 80 21.22 -0.86 6.41
N GLU A 81 21.15 -1.89 7.25
CA GLU A 81 21.96 -2.02 8.48
C GLU A 81 23.46 -2.11 8.21
N GLN A 82 23.89 -2.40 6.98
CA GLN A 82 25.31 -2.43 6.59
C GLN A 82 25.92 -1.03 6.49
N PHE A 83 25.09 0.02 6.48
CA PHE A 83 25.52 1.40 6.35
C PHE A 83 25.52 2.11 7.71
N SER A 84 26.40 3.10 7.84
CA SER A 84 26.43 4.00 8.98
C SER A 84 26.51 5.45 8.51
N ASP A 85 25.94 6.35 9.30
CA ASP A 85 26.01 7.78 9.04
C ASP A 85 27.41 8.37 9.34
N THR A 86 27.56 9.67 9.11
CA THR A 86 28.86 10.35 9.34
C THR A 86 29.31 10.35 10.80
N TYR A 87 28.44 10.00 11.75
CA TYR A 87 28.70 9.91 13.18
C TYR A 87 28.88 8.47 13.66
N GLY A 88 28.78 7.48 12.76
CA GLY A 88 28.91 6.06 13.08
C GLY A 88 27.64 5.42 13.63
N SER A 89 26.47 6.06 13.53
CA SER A 89 25.20 5.39 13.86
C SER A 89 24.76 4.49 12.70
N GLY A 90 24.27 3.29 13.02
CA GLY A 90 23.65 2.41 12.04
C GLY A 90 22.37 3.00 11.44
N PHE A 91 22.08 2.59 10.21
CA PHE A 91 20.83 2.92 9.52
C PHE A 91 19.78 1.83 9.70
N HIS A 92 18.52 2.24 9.78
CA HIS A 92 17.33 1.39 9.78
C HIS A 92 16.29 1.92 8.79
N LEU A 93 15.34 1.09 8.39
CA LEU A 93 14.23 1.51 7.55
C LEU A 93 13.19 2.36 8.30
N ASP A 94 12.61 3.30 7.57
CA ASP A 94 11.43 4.05 7.98
C ASP A 94 10.39 4.11 6.84
N GLY A 95 9.17 3.68 7.15
CA GLY A 95 8.02 3.66 6.26
C GLY A 95 7.27 4.98 6.15
N SER A 96 7.75 6.05 6.77
CA SER A 96 7.11 7.38 6.80
C SER A 96 7.35 8.19 5.52
N ALA A 97 7.06 7.60 4.35
CA ALA A 97 7.38 8.16 3.04
C ALA A 97 6.60 9.43 2.65
N VAL A 98 5.61 9.86 3.43
CA VAL A 98 4.77 11.03 3.14
C VAL A 98 4.23 10.91 1.70
N SER A 99 4.30 11.97 0.90
CA SER A 99 3.84 12.00 -0.49
C SER A 99 4.87 11.45 -1.48
N ALA A 100 6.01 10.90 -1.01
CA ALA A 100 7.02 10.31 -1.87
C ALA A 100 6.54 9.01 -2.52
N SER A 101 5.62 8.27 -1.90
CA SER A 101 4.98 7.10 -2.54
C SER A 101 4.26 7.48 -3.82
N TYR A 102 3.53 8.59 -3.81
CA TYR A 102 2.93 9.15 -5.02
C TYR A 102 4.00 9.75 -5.96
N GLY A 103 4.88 10.62 -5.45
CA GLY A 103 5.88 11.31 -6.28
C GLY A 103 6.81 10.37 -7.05
N LEU A 104 7.39 9.37 -6.38
CA LEU A 104 8.30 8.40 -7.00
C LEU A 104 7.59 7.42 -7.93
N SER A 105 6.29 7.19 -7.72
CA SER A 105 5.51 6.31 -8.59
C SER A 105 5.35 6.89 -10.00
N LEU A 106 5.30 8.22 -10.13
CA LEU A 106 5.24 8.93 -11.42
C LEU A 106 6.51 8.73 -12.26
N ASP A 107 7.66 8.54 -11.61
CA ASP A 107 8.95 8.30 -12.25
C ASP A 107 9.26 6.80 -12.38
N THR A 108 8.29 5.92 -12.07
CA THR A 108 8.46 4.47 -12.11
C THR A 108 7.66 3.87 -13.28
N PRO A 109 8.34 3.22 -14.25
CA PRO A 109 7.68 2.51 -15.35
C PRO A 109 6.77 1.37 -14.89
N ALA A 110 6.06 0.78 -15.84
CA ALA A 110 5.20 -0.38 -15.60
C ALA A 110 5.92 -1.50 -14.82
N THR A 111 5.24 -2.05 -13.81
CA THR A 111 5.78 -3.08 -12.93
C THR A 111 4.98 -4.40 -13.01
N PRO A 112 5.61 -5.55 -12.71
CA PRO A 112 4.96 -6.87 -12.77
C PRO A 112 3.73 -7.06 -11.87
N ASP A 113 3.54 -6.22 -10.84
CA ASP A 113 2.29 -6.19 -10.05
C ASP A 113 1.06 -5.78 -10.89
N GLY A 114 1.25 -5.30 -12.12
CA GLY A 114 0.20 -4.93 -13.06
C GLY A 114 -0.02 -3.42 -13.20
N ARG A 115 0.74 -2.61 -12.45
CA ARG A 115 0.78 -1.15 -12.60
C ARG A 115 1.29 -0.77 -13.98
N LYS A 116 0.69 0.28 -14.55
CA LYS A 116 1.20 0.98 -15.72
C LYS A 116 2.23 2.02 -15.30
N ASP A 117 2.96 2.50 -16.29
CA ASP A 117 3.90 3.61 -16.16
C ASP A 117 3.21 4.83 -15.53
N GLY A 118 3.74 5.26 -14.39
CA GLY A 118 3.23 6.41 -13.64
C GLY A 118 2.01 6.15 -12.74
N ASP A 119 1.45 4.94 -12.67
CA ASP A 119 0.36 4.62 -11.73
C ASP A 119 0.82 4.78 -10.27
N GLY A 120 -0.06 4.99 -9.29
CA GLY A 120 0.34 5.15 -7.89
C GLY A 120 1.05 3.92 -7.28
N PHE A 121 1.94 4.12 -6.31
CA PHE A 121 2.37 3.06 -5.39
C PHE A 121 1.35 2.84 -4.26
N ALA A 122 1.52 1.76 -3.48
CA ALA A 122 0.81 1.56 -2.23
C ALA A 122 1.03 2.76 -1.27
N ASP A 123 0.00 3.13 -0.50
CA ASP A 123 -0.02 4.33 0.33
C ASP A 123 0.54 4.09 1.75
N GLY A 124 1.73 3.51 1.84
CA GLY A 124 2.42 3.22 3.10
C GLY A 124 3.39 2.06 2.92
N SER A 125 4.25 1.81 3.91
CA SER A 125 5.20 0.70 3.82
C SER A 125 4.55 -0.67 3.97
N ILE A 126 3.41 -0.75 4.67
CA ILE A 126 2.66 -1.99 4.88
C ILE A 126 1.17 -1.84 4.54
N SER A 127 0.82 -0.83 3.74
CA SER A 127 -0.54 -0.70 3.21
C SER A 127 -0.67 -1.56 1.95
N PRO A 128 -1.80 -2.26 1.74
CA PRO A 128 -2.04 -2.95 0.47
C PRO A 128 -1.95 -1.99 -0.72
N MET A 129 -1.65 -2.53 -1.90
CA MET A 129 -1.77 -1.75 -3.12
C MET A 129 -3.24 -1.32 -3.31
N LEU A 130 -3.46 -0.10 -3.78
CA LEU A 130 -4.79 0.52 -3.85
C LEU A 130 -5.79 -0.37 -4.60
N GLY A 131 -6.88 -0.76 -3.93
CA GLY A 131 -7.93 -1.59 -4.51
C GLY A 131 -7.58 -3.08 -4.68
N MET A 132 -6.46 -3.54 -4.11
CA MET A 132 -6.00 -4.93 -4.22
C MET A 132 -6.31 -5.76 -2.97
N ASP A 133 -6.71 -5.13 -1.87
CA ASP A 133 -7.26 -5.76 -0.67
C ASP A 133 -8.77 -5.98 -0.81
N ALA A 134 -9.15 -7.25 -1.01
CA ALA A 134 -10.52 -7.68 -1.28
C ALA A 134 -11.16 -8.46 -0.12
N ASP A 135 -10.36 -8.97 0.82
CA ASP A 135 -10.83 -9.83 1.91
C ASP A 135 -11.13 -9.08 3.22
N GLY A 136 -11.16 -7.74 3.15
CA GLY A 136 -11.60 -6.85 4.23
C GLY A 136 -10.52 -6.49 5.25
N PRO A 137 -10.85 -5.63 6.21
CA PRO A 137 -9.84 -4.94 7.02
C PRO A 137 -9.11 -5.87 7.99
N THR A 138 -9.74 -6.96 8.43
CA THR A 138 -9.08 -7.95 9.30
C THR A 138 -8.07 -8.81 8.54
N ALA A 139 -8.31 -9.10 7.25
CA ALA A 139 -7.33 -9.77 6.40
C ALA A 139 -6.09 -8.89 6.20
N VAL A 140 -6.30 -7.58 6.01
CA VAL A 140 -5.21 -6.58 5.95
C VAL A 140 -4.38 -6.62 7.24
N LEU A 141 -5.00 -6.56 8.41
CA LEU A 141 -4.26 -6.64 9.69
C LEU A 141 -3.45 -7.93 9.79
N LYS A 142 -4.02 -9.08 9.41
CA LYS A 142 -3.29 -10.34 9.45
C LYS A 142 -2.10 -10.36 8.50
N SER A 143 -2.24 -9.91 7.26
CA SER A 143 -1.11 -9.77 6.32
C SER A 143 -0.02 -8.85 6.89
N CYS A 144 -0.40 -7.69 7.43
CA CYS A 144 0.55 -6.77 8.08
C CYS A 144 1.27 -7.43 9.26
N SER A 145 0.56 -8.24 10.07
CA SER A 145 1.12 -8.91 11.25
C SER A 145 2.17 -9.97 10.93
N LYS A 146 2.22 -10.45 9.68
CA LYS A 146 3.22 -11.42 9.21
C LYS A 146 4.58 -10.77 8.92
N ILE A 147 4.64 -9.43 8.86
CA ILE A 147 5.89 -8.68 8.76
C ILE A 147 6.40 -8.43 10.18
N ASP A 148 7.56 -8.98 10.53
CA ASP A 148 8.16 -8.75 11.86
C ASP A 148 8.71 -7.32 11.98
N THR A 149 7.86 -6.42 12.46
CA THR A 149 8.17 -4.99 12.59
C THR A 149 9.16 -4.68 13.71
N LEU A 150 9.46 -5.63 14.60
CA LEU A 150 10.54 -5.44 15.57
C LEU A 150 11.91 -5.58 14.90
N GLN A 151 12.00 -6.34 13.81
CA GLN A 151 13.20 -6.51 13.01
C GLN A 151 13.24 -5.58 11.80
N THR A 152 12.12 -4.99 11.39
CA THR A 152 12.03 -4.15 10.18
C THR A 152 11.66 -2.69 10.47
N TYR A 153 11.64 -2.33 11.76
CA TYR A 153 11.52 -0.97 12.30
C TYR A 153 10.17 -0.27 11.99
N ASN A 154 10.22 0.94 11.44
CA ASN A 154 9.06 1.82 11.42
C ASN A 154 8.20 1.54 10.19
N HIS A 155 6.92 1.26 10.41
CA HIS A 155 5.97 1.03 9.31
C HIS A 155 4.73 1.91 9.41
N LEU A 156 4.08 2.10 8.26
CA LEU A 156 2.84 2.85 8.15
C LEU A 156 1.77 2.05 7.43
N LEU A 157 0.66 1.82 8.14
CA LEU A 157 -0.60 1.33 7.58
C LEU A 157 -1.65 2.45 7.48
N ASN A 158 -2.20 2.64 6.29
CA ASN A 158 -3.40 3.42 6.03
C ASN A 158 -4.62 2.51 5.85
N GLN A 159 -5.75 2.92 6.43
CA GLN A 159 -7.05 2.30 6.17
C GLN A 159 -8.10 3.39 5.98
N LYS A 160 -9.08 3.16 5.10
CA LYS A 160 -10.19 4.09 4.88
C LYS A 160 -11.50 3.41 5.22
N PHE A 161 -12.32 4.04 6.06
CA PHE A 161 -13.64 3.56 6.46
C PHE A 161 -14.71 4.59 6.09
N LEU A 162 -15.95 4.12 5.94
CA LEU A 162 -17.11 4.99 5.86
C LEU A 162 -17.52 5.48 7.27
N PRO A 163 -18.06 6.71 7.41
CA PRO A 163 -18.47 7.27 8.71
C PRO A 163 -19.38 6.35 9.55
N HIS A 164 -20.32 5.66 8.91
CA HIS A 164 -21.27 4.78 9.59
C HIS A 164 -20.61 3.63 10.38
N PHE A 165 -19.37 3.24 10.05
CA PHE A 165 -18.65 2.21 10.80
C PHE A 165 -18.14 2.69 12.17
N LEU A 166 -18.12 4.01 12.41
CA LEU A 166 -17.72 4.59 13.69
C LEU A 166 -18.93 5.02 14.55
N GLU A 167 -20.15 4.78 14.07
CA GLU A 167 -21.39 5.23 14.68
C GLU A 167 -22.22 4.06 15.21
N GLY A 168 -23.13 4.35 16.15
CA GLY A 168 -24.12 3.39 16.65
C GLY A 168 -23.52 2.07 17.15
N GLU A 169 -24.13 0.96 16.75
CA GLU A 169 -23.72 -0.40 17.11
C GLU A 169 -22.38 -0.81 16.45
N ASN A 170 -22.03 -0.21 15.30
CA ASN A 170 -20.76 -0.50 14.61
C ASN A 170 -19.54 0.01 15.37
N ARG A 171 -19.72 0.99 16.26
CA ARG A 171 -18.63 1.55 17.07
C ARG A 171 -17.93 0.48 17.91
N GLU A 172 -18.66 -0.51 18.41
CA GLU A 172 -18.08 -1.62 19.18
C GLU A 172 -17.22 -2.51 18.27
N THR A 173 -17.69 -2.81 17.06
CA THR A 173 -16.92 -3.55 16.05
C THR A 173 -15.63 -2.81 15.68
N PHE A 174 -15.70 -1.50 15.43
CA PHE A 174 -14.50 -0.70 15.14
C PHE A 174 -13.53 -0.63 16.32
N TYR A 175 -14.05 -0.55 17.56
CA TYR A 175 -13.23 -0.63 18.76
C TYR A 175 -12.51 -1.99 18.89
N ASN A 176 -13.21 -3.09 18.63
CA ASN A 176 -12.61 -4.43 18.62
C ASN A 176 -11.58 -4.58 17.50
N TYR A 177 -11.82 -3.97 16.33
CA TYR A 177 -10.83 -3.90 15.25
C TYR A 177 -9.53 -3.20 15.69
N ILE A 178 -9.62 -2.06 16.40
CA ILE A 178 -8.44 -1.39 16.96
C ILE A 178 -7.73 -2.27 18.00
N LYS A 179 -8.47 -3.01 18.84
CA LYS A 179 -7.85 -3.98 19.76
C LYS A 179 -7.09 -5.06 19.01
N SER A 180 -7.69 -5.63 17.96
CA SER A 180 -7.02 -6.65 17.14
C SER A 180 -5.74 -6.11 16.50
N TRP A 181 -5.74 -4.87 16.00
CA TRP A 181 -4.52 -4.23 15.51
C TRP A 181 -3.39 -4.23 16.56
N ALA A 182 -3.72 -3.87 17.81
CA ALA A 182 -2.77 -3.86 18.91
C ALA A 182 -2.32 -5.27 19.29
N ASP A 183 -3.24 -6.24 19.36
CA ASP A 183 -2.96 -7.63 19.68
C ASP A 183 -2.08 -8.31 18.62
N PHE A 184 -2.20 -7.89 17.36
CA PHE A 184 -1.34 -8.32 16.25
C PHE A 184 0.05 -7.68 16.25
N GLY A 185 0.34 -6.75 17.17
CA GLY A 185 1.66 -6.14 17.28
C GLY A 185 2.03 -5.21 16.13
N ILE A 186 1.06 -4.75 15.33
CA ILE A 186 1.30 -3.86 14.20
C ILE A 186 1.65 -2.47 14.76
N PRO A 187 2.76 -1.83 14.35
CA PRO A 187 3.31 -0.67 15.06
C PRO A 187 2.48 0.60 14.89
N HIS A 188 1.76 0.72 13.77
CA HIS A 188 1.03 1.94 13.43
C HIS A 188 -0.15 1.63 12.52
N ILE A 189 -1.27 2.33 12.76
CA ILE A 189 -2.41 2.42 11.85
C ILE A 189 -2.97 3.84 11.90
N GLN A 190 -3.41 4.36 10.75
CA GLN A 190 -4.12 5.63 10.66
C GLN A 190 -5.32 5.54 9.71
N PHE A 191 -6.30 6.40 9.93
CA PHE A 191 -7.61 6.28 9.28
C PHE A 191 -7.98 7.51 8.46
N ASN A 192 -8.51 7.27 7.27
CA ASN A 192 -9.46 8.17 6.64
C ASN A 192 -10.88 7.71 6.98
N VAL A 193 -11.75 8.65 7.36
CA VAL A 193 -13.18 8.38 7.62
C VAL A 193 -14.00 9.29 6.72
N VAL A 194 -14.09 8.90 5.45
CA VAL A 194 -14.64 9.73 4.37
C VAL A 194 -15.08 8.83 3.23
N SER A 195 -16.17 9.18 2.54
CA SER A 195 -16.63 8.43 1.37
C SER A 195 -15.97 8.92 0.08
N ARG A 196 -15.86 8.01 -0.88
CA ARG A 196 -15.42 8.28 -2.26
C ARG A 196 -16.29 9.35 -2.89
N ASP A 197 -17.61 9.27 -2.73
CA ASP A 197 -18.53 10.26 -3.29
C ASP A 197 -18.28 11.66 -2.72
N MET A 198 -17.97 11.76 -1.42
CA MET A 198 -17.62 13.04 -0.80
C MET A 198 -16.31 13.59 -1.35
N LEU A 199 -15.31 12.73 -1.55
CA LEU A 199 -14.03 13.13 -2.14
C LEU A 199 -14.19 13.56 -3.61
N LEU A 200 -14.99 12.85 -4.41
CA LEU A 200 -15.29 13.21 -5.80
C LEU A 200 -16.03 14.55 -5.88
N ASP A 201 -17.07 14.76 -5.05
CA ASP A 201 -17.77 16.03 -4.95
C ASP A 201 -16.83 17.17 -4.49
N ALA A 202 -15.87 16.87 -3.60
CA ALA A 202 -14.85 17.83 -3.17
C ALA A 202 -13.81 18.14 -4.25
N GLN A 203 -13.55 17.25 -5.21
CA GLN A 203 -12.72 17.54 -6.38
C GLN A 203 -13.44 18.46 -7.37
N GLU A 204 -14.73 18.22 -7.62
CA GLU A 204 -15.54 19.00 -8.55
C GLU A 204 -15.95 20.37 -7.98
N HIS A 205 -16.20 20.42 -6.67
CA HIS A 205 -16.73 21.58 -5.95
C HIS A 205 -15.91 21.94 -4.70
N PRO A 206 -14.59 22.22 -4.83
CA PRO A 206 -13.71 22.48 -3.68
C PRO A 206 -14.17 23.65 -2.80
N GLU A 207 -14.91 24.61 -3.35
CA GLU A 207 -15.48 25.73 -2.60
C GLU A 207 -16.52 25.31 -1.56
N LYS A 208 -17.21 24.19 -1.75
CA LYS A 208 -18.17 23.62 -0.80
C LYS A 208 -17.49 22.80 0.30
N HIS A 209 -16.24 22.40 0.07
CA HIS A 209 -15.49 21.45 0.91
C HIS A 209 -14.19 22.02 1.46
N ARG A 210 -14.09 23.34 1.62
CA ARG A 210 -12.85 24.02 2.06
C ARG A 210 -12.28 23.51 3.39
N SER A 211 -13.13 23.00 4.27
CA SER A 211 -12.74 22.46 5.57
C SER A 211 -12.56 20.93 5.58
N LEU A 212 -12.70 20.26 4.43
CA LEU A 212 -12.52 18.81 4.34
C LEU A 212 -11.04 18.48 4.54
N ILE A 213 -10.75 17.83 5.66
CA ILE A 213 -9.40 17.35 6.00
C ILE A 213 -9.36 15.85 5.74
N VAL A 214 -8.31 15.42 5.04
CA VAL A 214 -8.03 14.00 4.77
C VAL A 214 -6.69 13.59 5.35
N ARG A 215 -6.53 12.30 5.59
CA ARG A 215 -5.24 11.68 5.92
C ARG A 215 -4.51 11.32 4.63
N VAL A 216 -3.23 11.71 4.53
CA VAL A 216 -2.37 11.34 3.39
C VAL A 216 -1.53 10.12 3.78
N VAL A 217 -0.27 10.32 4.17
CA VAL A 217 0.66 9.29 4.65
C VAL A 217 1.45 9.94 5.78
N GLY A 218 0.99 9.78 7.03
CA GLY A 218 1.67 10.31 8.22
C GLY A 218 1.29 11.74 8.59
N TYR A 219 0.52 12.44 7.74
CA TYR A 219 0.00 13.78 8.00
C TYR A 219 -1.44 13.96 7.48
N SER A 220 -2.09 15.03 7.94
CA SER A 220 -3.41 15.44 7.48
C SER A 220 -3.32 16.77 6.73
N ALA A 221 -4.17 16.97 5.73
CA ALA A 221 -4.19 18.17 4.90
C ALA A 221 -5.61 18.51 4.45
N TYR A 222 -5.84 19.77 4.08
CA TYR A 222 -7.06 20.15 3.39
C TYR A 222 -7.08 19.51 2.02
N PHE A 223 -8.15 18.78 1.71
CA PHE A 223 -8.26 18.04 0.46
C PHE A 223 -8.18 18.96 -0.76
N ALA A 224 -8.79 20.14 -0.68
CA ALA A 224 -8.78 21.16 -1.72
C ALA A 224 -7.38 21.72 -2.02
N ASP A 225 -6.43 21.60 -1.09
CA ASP A 225 -5.05 22.10 -1.26
C ASP A 225 -4.12 21.03 -1.89
N LEU A 226 -4.60 19.80 -2.05
CA LEU A 226 -3.83 18.71 -2.66
C LEU A 226 -3.84 18.80 -4.18
N SER A 227 -2.78 18.31 -4.83
CA SER A 227 -2.78 18.15 -6.29
C SER A 227 -3.82 17.10 -6.71
N LYS A 228 -4.38 17.23 -7.91
CA LYS A 228 -5.40 16.30 -8.42
C LYS A 228 -4.94 14.84 -8.34
N GLY A 229 -3.72 14.52 -8.75
CA GLY A 229 -3.25 13.14 -8.71
C GLY A 229 -3.09 12.58 -7.29
N LEU A 230 -2.73 13.41 -6.30
CA LEU A 230 -2.72 12.98 -4.90
C LEU A 230 -4.14 12.82 -4.33
N GLN A 231 -5.10 13.64 -4.78
CA GLN A 231 -6.51 13.44 -4.46
C GLN A 231 -7.03 12.12 -5.05
N ASP A 232 -6.74 11.86 -6.32
CA ASP A 232 -7.11 10.61 -7.02
C ASP A 232 -6.53 9.39 -6.27
N HIS A 233 -5.27 9.47 -5.83
CA HIS A 233 -4.60 8.44 -5.04
C HIS A 233 -5.32 8.12 -3.71
N ILE A 234 -5.88 9.13 -3.02
CA ILE A 234 -6.66 8.93 -1.78
C ILE A 234 -8.05 8.36 -2.09
N ILE A 235 -8.66 8.81 -3.19
CA ILE A 235 -9.95 8.35 -3.68
C ILE A 235 -9.93 6.85 -4.00
N GLU A 236 -8.82 6.37 -4.59
CA GLU A 236 -8.63 4.98 -5.01
C GLU A 236 -8.35 3.99 -3.87
N ARG A 237 -8.00 4.47 -2.67
CA ARG A 237 -7.88 3.60 -1.49
C ARG A 237 -9.17 2.82 -1.25
N THR A 238 -9.05 1.57 -0.82
CA THR A 238 -10.19 0.70 -0.53
C THR A 238 -11.05 1.26 0.60
N GLU A 239 -12.37 1.32 0.40
CA GLU A 239 -13.33 1.60 1.46
C GLU A 239 -13.63 0.32 2.23
N GLN A 240 -13.02 0.20 3.40
CA GLN A 240 -13.18 -0.98 4.24
C GLN A 240 -14.61 -1.10 4.76
N ALA A 241 -15.07 -2.34 4.80
CA ALA A 241 -16.31 -2.75 5.43
C ALA A 241 -16.08 -3.96 6.32
N PHE A 242 -16.73 -3.98 7.49
CA PHE A 242 -16.82 -5.20 8.26
C PHE A 242 -17.85 -6.12 7.60
N ALA A 243 -17.53 -7.41 7.44
CA ALA A 243 -18.53 -8.39 7.05
C ALA A 243 -19.63 -8.42 8.12
N GLY A 244 -20.89 -8.34 7.68
CA GLY A 244 -22.07 -8.48 8.53
C GLY A 244 -22.38 -9.93 8.89
#